data_AF-A0A1F6QNG4-F1
#
_entry.id   AF-A0A1F6QNG4-F1
#
_cell.length_a   1.000
_cell.length_b   1.000
_cell.length_c   1.000
_cell.angle_alpha   90.00
_cell.angle_beta   90.00
_cell.angle_gamma   90.00
#
_symmetry.space_group_name_H-M   'P 1'
#
loop_
_entity.id
_entity.type
_entity.pdbx_description
1 polymer ?
#
loop_
_entity_poly.entity_id
_entity_poly.type
_entity_poly.pdbx_seq_one_letter_code
_entity_poly.pdbx_strand_id
1 'polypeptide(L)'
;MVRRWWRGTTIKTYNVTLAAGQSVAEHLATAIALINADSATTGIIASDDAGGTKLSLRTSEYGDNITLKYQFTGTISGGVNEAGSDAGSDVAGTINGDLLSGSGLVLYGSIGTEWAGSKFTLSSAGNTVATVGNVSIQTGQLGFSLTDNASASDIIYLSIDDVQINKIGDSTDVAGTNSLSDIRGGNTFQLSADASSAISIIDQAITDVSNSRATLGAFQKFTLQTTINNLGVTKENLSASESRIRDVDMAAEMMEFTKNQILVQAGTAMLAQANQLPSTVLQLLG
;
A
#
# COMPACT_ATOMS: atom_id res chain seq x y z
N MET A 1 -18.37 -2.69 -19.80
CA MET A 1 -19.45 -1.72 -19.51
C MET A 1 -20.19 -2.16 -18.27
N VAL A 2 -19.80 -1.63 -17.10
CA VAL A 2 -20.50 -1.91 -15.83
C VAL A 2 -21.67 -0.94 -15.74
N ARG A 3 -22.90 -1.48 -15.78
CA ARG A 3 -24.12 -0.69 -15.60
C ARG A 3 -24.18 -0.29 -14.14
N ARG A 4 -23.84 0.97 -13.85
CA ARG A 4 -24.00 1.59 -12.52
C ARG A 4 -25.50 1.78 -12.30
N TRP A 5 -26.09 0.96 -11.44
CA TRP A 5 -27.51 1.08 -11.08
C TRP A 5 -27.71 2.42 -10.37
N TRP A 6 -28.70 3.18 -10.82
CA TRP A 6 -29.10 4.43 -10.19
C TRP A 6 -29.71 4.09 -8.82
N ARG A 7 -29.05 4.41 -7.71
CA ARG A 7 -29.69 4.42 -6.39
C ARG A 7 -30.71 5.57 -6.43
N GLY A 8 -31.99 5.25 -6.58
CA GLY A 8 -33.05 6.24 -6.60
C GLY A 8 -33.14 6.98 -5.25
N THR A 9 -33.46 8.27 -5.29
CA THR A 9 -33.75 9.05 -4.09
C THR A 9 -35.04 8.52 -3.46
N THR A 10 -34.95 7.84 -2.32
CA THR A 10 -36.13 7.39 -1.56
C THR A 10 -36.72 8.58 -0.79
N ILE A 11 -37.91 9.04 -1.17
CA ILE A 11 -38.62 10.10 -0.47
C ILE A 11 -39.63 9.45 0.50
N LYS A 12 -39.57 9.81 1.77
CA LYS A 12 -40.55 9.41 2.81
C LYS A 12 -41.13 10.66 3.46
N THR A 13 -42.43 10.61 3.77
CA THR A 13 -43.15 11.69 4.45
C THR A 13 -43.56 11.21 5.84
N TYR A 14 -43.23 11.99 6.87
CA TYR A 14 -43.54 11.69 8.26
C TYR A 14 -44.53 12.72 8.79
N ASN A 15 -45.67 12.26 9.28
CA ASN A 15 -46.70 13.12 9.86
C ASN A 15 -46.60 13.09 11.38
N VAL A 16 -46.40 14.26 11.98
CA VAL A 16 -46.32 14.44 13.44
C VAL A 16 -47.37 15.48 13.82
N THR A 17 -48.29 15.12 14.72
CA THR A 17 -49.41 15.99 15.10
C THR A 17 -49.35 16.34 16.59
N LEU A 18 -49.56 17.62 16.91
CA LEU A 18 -49.59 18.09 18.29
C LEU A 18 -50.91 17.74 18.98
N ALA A 19 -50.88 16.74 19.88
CA ALA A 19 -51.98 16.52 20.80
C ALA A 19 -51.93 17.54 21.95
N ALA A 20 -53.10 17.95 22.45
CA ALA A 20 -53.19 18.92 23.54
C ALA A 20 -52.46 18.40 24.80
N GLY A 21 -51.56 19.22 25.35
CA GLY A 21 -50.83 18.91 26.58
C GLY A 21 -49.45 18.25 26.41
N GLN A 22 -49.04 17.90 25.18
CA GLN A 22 -47.68 17.41 24.91
C GLN A 22 -46.69 18.55 24.80
N SER A 23 -45.49 18.33 25.33
CA SER A 23 -44.36 19.25 25.21
C SER A 23 -43.70 19.15 23.82
N VAL A 24 -42.99 20.21 23.42
CA VAL A 24 -42.21 20.22 22.17
C VAL A 24 -41.16 19.09 22.13
N ALA A 25 -40.58 18.75 23.29
CA ALA A 25 -39.61 17.67 23.41
C ALA A 25 -40.21 16.28 23.13
N GLU A 26 -41.45 16.03 23.58
CA GLU A 26 -42.16 14.77 23.32
C GLU A 26 -42.53 14.62 21.83
N HIS A 27 -42.85 15.74 21.17
CA HIS A 27 -43.05 15.74 19.71
C HIS A 27 -41.77 15.49 18.94
N LEU A 28 -40.68 16.13 19.36
CA LEU A 28 -39.38 15.93 18.75
C LEU A 28 -38.95 14.45 18.87
N ALA A 29 -39.13 13.85 20.05
CA ALA A 29 -38.84 12.44 20.27
C ALA A 29 -39.68 11.53 19.37
N THR A 30 -40.97 11.83 19.19
CA THR A 30 -41.86 11.10 18.28
C THR A 30 -41.41 11.21 16.83
N ALA A 31 -41.03 12.42 16.38
CA ALA A 31 -40.52 12.65 15.04
C ALA A 31 -39.22 11.88 14.78
N ILE A 32 -38.28 11.92 15.73
CA ILE A 32 -37.00 11.19 15.67
C ILE A 32 -37.25 9.69 15.55
N ALA A 33 -38.15 9.13 16.35
CA ALA A 33 -38.46 7.70 16.32
C ALA A 33 -39.04 7.26 14.97
N LEU A 34 -39.96 8.03 14.40
CA LEU A 34 -40.54 7.74 13.09
C LEU A 34 -39.50 7.77 11.96
N ILE A 35 -38.62 8.76 11.96
CA ILE A 35 -37.55 8.87 10.95
C ILE A 35 -36.56 7.71 11.09
N ASN A 36 -36.13 7.41 12.32
CA ASN A 36 -35.14 6.37 12.59
C ASN A 36 -35.66 4.95 12.33
N ALA A 37 -36.97 4.70 12.46
CA ALA A 37 -37.58 3.42 12.12
C ALA A 37 -37.40 3.05 10.63
N ASP A 38 -37.29 4.04 9.75
CA ASP A 38 -37.09 3.87 8.31
C ASP A 38 -35.61 4.02 7.87
N SER A 39 -34.69 4.27 8.81
CA SER A 39 -33.28 4.60 8.53
C SER A 39 -32.54 3.58 7.65
N ALA A 40 -32.85 2.30 7.77
CA ALA A 40 -32.26 1.24 6.92
C ALA A 40 -32.62 1.39 5.43
N THR A 41 -33.74 2.05 5.11
CA THR A 41 -34.20 2.26 3.74
C THR A 41 -33.91 3.67 3.22
N THR A 42 -33.90 4.67 4.11
CA THR A 42 -33.67 6.07 3.75
C THR A 42 -32.20 6.48 3.86
N GLY A 43 -31.41 5.77 4.68
CA GLY A 43 -30.04 6.14 5.03
C GLY A 43 -29.94 7.42 5.88
N ILE A 44 -31.05 7.87 6.49
CA ILE A 44 -31.12 9.09 7.30
C ILE A 44 -31.31 8.71 8.77
N ILE A 45 -30.54 9.37 9.64
CA ILE A 45 -30.60 9.27 11.09
C ILE A 45 -31.00 10.64 11.63
N ALA A 46 -32.02 10.66 12.49
CA ALA A 46 -32.47 11.81 13.23
C ALA A 46 -31.97 11.76 14.68
N SER A 47 -31.58 12.92 15.21
CA SER A 47 -31.17 13.09 16.60
C SER A 47 -31.66 14.43 17.15
N ASP A 48 -31.63 14.56 18.47
CA ASP A 48 -31.82 15.83 19.17
C ASP A 48 -30.45 16.39 19.57
N ASP A 49 -30.19 17.62 19.14
CA ASP A 49 -28.88 18.28 19.32
C ASP A 49 -28.93 19.42 20.36
N ALA A 50 -30.10 19.67 20.97
CA ALA A 50 -30.29 20.77 21.92
C ALA A 50 -31.36 20.48 22.99
N GLY A 51 -31.35 19.29 23.58
CA GLY A 51 -32.14 18.96 24.78
C GLY A 51 -33.66 19.10 24.59
N GLY A 52 -34.17 18.76 23.41
CA GLY A 52 -35.59 18.66 23.09
C GLY A 52 -36.07 19.71 22.10
N THR A 53 -35.17 20.53 21.55
CA THR A 53 -35.53 21.75 20.81
C THR A 53 -35.05 21.79 19.37
N LYS A 54 -34.10 20.92 18.97
CA LYS A 54 -33.56 20.90 17.60
C LYS A 54 -33.54 19.49 17.04
N LEU A 55 -34.25 19.30 15.94
CA LEU A 55 -34.13 18.11 15.10
C LEU A 55 -32.89 18.26 14.22
N SER A 56 -31.93 17.37 14.39
CA SER A 56 -30.78 17.23 13.49
C SER A 56 -30.94 15.97 12.66
N LEU A 57 -30.72 16.09 11.35
CA LEU A 57 -30.75 14.98 10.40
C LEU A 57 -29.34 14.78 9.85
N ARG A 58 -28.90 13.53 9.80
CA ARG A 58 -27.58 13.13 9.28
C ARG A 58 -27.74 11.89 8.42
N THR A 59 -26.81 11.65 7.51
CA THR A 59 -26.77 10.40 6.73
C THR A 59 -26.02 9.32 7.50
N SER A 60 -26.39 8.06 7.28
CA SER A 60 -25.71 6.89 7.86
C SER A 60 -24.38 6.59 7.17
N GLU A 61 -24.25 7.00 5.91
CA GLU A 61 -23.03 6.89 5.10
C GLU A 61 -22.38 8.27 4.94
N TYR A 62 -21.09 8.29 4.57
CA TYR A 62 -20.28 9.50 4.37
C TYR A 62 -19.74 9.55 2.94
N GLY A 63 -19.62 10.76 2.39
CA GLY A 63 -18.91 11.02 1.15
C GLY A 63 -19.57 12.04 0.24
N ASP A 64 -18.85 12.44 -0.79
CA ASP A 64 -19.23 13.49 -1.76
C ASP A 64 -20.49 13.17 -2.58
N ASN A 65 -20.76 11.89 -2.78
CA ASN A 65 -21.87 11.39 -3.59
C ASN A 65 -23.20 11.32 -2.83
N ILE A 66 -23.21 11.70 -1.56
CA ILE A 66 -24.37 11.65 -0.68
C ILE A 66 -25.01 13.03 -0.64
N THR A 67 -26.34 13.11 -0.68
CA THR A 67 -27.05 14.37 -0.49
C THR A 67 -28.27 14.14 0.38
N LEU A 68 -28.36 14.87 1.49
CA LEU A 68 -29.53 14.88 2.35
C LEU A 68 -30.47 15.99 1.87
N LYS A 69 -31.73 15.65 1.60
CA LYS A 69 -32.78 16.62 1.25
C LYS A 69 -33.94 16.50 2.22
N TYR A 70 -34.45 17.63 2.70
CA TYR A 70 -35.60 17.66 3.59
C TYR A 70 -36.55 18.80 3.22
N GLN A 71 -37.83 18.62 3.55
CA GLN A 71 -38.84 19.67 3.45
C GLN A 71 -39.78 19.54 4.64
N PHE A 72 -39.91 20.62 5.41
CA PHE A 72 -40.92 20.72 6.45
C PHE A 72 -42.16 21.40 5.90
N THR A 73 -43.34 20.85 6.21
CA THR A 73 -44.63 21.44 5.82
C THR A 73 -45.53 21.49 7.05
N GLY A 74 -45.84 22.69 7.55
CA GLY A 74 -46.76 22.87 8.68
C GLY A 74 -46.72 24.26 9.31
N THR A 75 -47.61 24.51 10.27
CA THR A 75 -47.61 25.71 11.12
C THR A 75 -46.68 25.48 12.31
N ILE A 76 -45.39 25.72 12.13
CA ILE A 76 -44.41 25.71 13.22
C ILE A 76 -44.39 27.12 13.81
N SER A 77 -44.73 27.28 15.09
CA SER A 77 -44.66 28.58 15.76
C SER A 77 -43.21 29.08 15.76
N GLY A 78 -42.91 30.10 14.94
CA GLY A 78 -41.58 30.70 14.80
C GLY A 78 -40.57 29.95 13.93
N GLY A 79 -40.99 28.92 13.17
CA GLY A 79 -40.11 28.15 12.28
C GLY A 79 -40.19 28.59 10.81
N VAL A 80 -39.06 28.50 10.10
CA VAL A 80 -38.97 28.77 8.66
C VAL A 80 -39.38 27.50 7.89
N ASN A 81 -40.34 27.60 6.95
CA ASN A 81 -40.76 26.50 6.05
C ASN A 81 -39.76 26.36 4.90
N GLU A 82 -38.53 25.97 5.20
CA GLU A 82 -37.48 25.87 4.19
C GLU A 82 -37.27 24.41 3.79
N ALA A 83 -37.32 24.16 2.48
CA ALA A 83 -36.71 22.99 1.91
C ALA A 83 -35.20 23.18 1.98
N GLY A 84 -34.49 22.21 2.56
CA GLY A 84 -33.04 22.24 2.67
C GLY A 84 -32.40 21.09 1.92
N SER A 85 -31.20 21.31 1.44
CA SER A 85 -30.33 20.27 0.89
C SER A 85 -28.93 20.47 1.47
N ASP A 86 -28.32 19.39 1.91
CA ASP A 86 -26.93 19.36 2.35
C ASP A 86 -26.18 18.28 1.57
N ALA A 87 -25.04 18.64 1.00
CA ALA A 87 -24.20 17.73 0.23
C ALA A 87 -23.14 17.15 1.16
N GLY A 88 -22.96 15.83 1.11
CA GLY A 88 -21.86 15.18 1.79
C GLY A 88 -20.51 15.64 1.22
N SER A 89 -19.47 15.42 2.01
CA SER A 89 -18.09 15.68 1.62
C SER A 89 -17.25 14.49 2.03
N ASP A 90 -16.26 14.14 1.21
CA ASP A 90 -15.26 13.16 1.59
C ASP A 90 -14.29 13.75 2.61
N VAL A 91 -13.71 12.88 3.44
CA VAL A 91 -12.63 13.26 4.34
C VAL A 91 -11.43 13.76 3.54
N ALA A 92 -10.81 14.85 3.99
CA ALA A 92 -9.57 15.38 3.43
C ALA A 92 -8.52 15.49 4.53
N GLY A 93 -7.25 15.27 4.18
CA GLY A 93 -6.16 15.36 5.13
C GLY A 93 -4.79 15.24 4.49
N THR A 94 -3.77 15.58 5.27
CA THR A 94 -2.36 15.40 4.90
C THR A 94 -1.67 14.52 5.94
N ILE A 95 -0.72 13.69 5.54
CA ILE A 95 0.23 13.06 6.47
C ILE A 95 1.63 13.55 6.11
N ASN A 96 2.36 14.07 7.10
CA ASN A 96 3.69 14.66 6.92
C ASN A 96 3.76 15.74 5.82
N GLY A 97 2.64 16.40 5.53
CA GLY A 97 2.55 17.43 4.48
C GLY A 97 2.12 16.91 3.10
N ASP A 98 2.11 15.58 2.90
CA ASP A 98 1.60 14.97 1.67
C ASP A 98 0.07 14.91 1.67
N LEU A 99 -0.55 15.40 0.60
CA LEU A 99 -2.01 15.37 0.43
C LEU A 99 -2.50 13.95 0.12
N LEU A 100 -3.52 13.52 0.85
CA LEU A 100 -4.19 12.23 0.66
C LEU A 100 -5.50 12.41 -0.12
N SER A 101 -5.91 11.37 -0.85
CA SER A 101 -7.19 11.33 -1.56
C SER A 101 -8.29 10.79 -0.65
N GLY A 102 -9.38 11.54 -0.49
CA GLY A 102 -10.55 11.13 0.28
C GLY A 102 -11.54 10.28 -0.50
N SER A 103 -12.23 9.38 0.21
CA SER A 103 -13.49 8.75 -0.21
C SER A 103 -14.27 8.35 1.04
N GLY A 104 -15.38 9.03 1.32
CA GLY A 104 -16.15 8.87 2.55
C GLY A 104 -15.30 9.16 3.79
N LEU A 105 -15.09 8.14 4.63
CA LEU A 105 -14.21 8.20 5.82
C LEU A 105 -12.81 7.66 5.57
N VAL A 106 -12.47 7.26 4.35
CA VAL A 106 -11.19 6.63 4.02
C VAL A 106 -10.30 7.64 3.31
N LEU A 107 -9.06 7.78 3.78
CA LEU A 107 -7.98 8.46 3.09
C LEU A 107 -7.06 7.44 2.41
N TYR A 108 -6.69 7.73 1.17
CA TYR A 108 -5.76 6.94 0.38
C TYR A 108 -4.47 7.73 0.16
N GLY A 109 -3.35 7.03 0.26
CA GLY A 109 -2.06 7.55 -0.17
C GLY A 109 -2.06 7.91 -1.65
N SER A 110 -1.76 9.15 -1.97
CA SER A 110 -1.66 9.61 -3.36
C SER A 110 -0.47 8.98 -4.06
N ILE A 111 -0.63 8.62 -5.33
CA ILE A 111 0.46 8.09 -6.16
C ILE A 111 1.59 9.11 -6.20
N GLY A 112 2.83 8.66 -5.95
CA GLY A 112 4.02 9.52 -5.93
C GLY A 112 4.37 10.15 -4.58
N THR A 113 3.65 9.81 -3.51
CA THR A 113 3.97 10.19 -2.12
C THR A 113 4.56 9.01 -1.34
N GLU A 114 5.15 9.27 -0.17
CA GLU A 114 5.63 8.22 0.76
C GLU A 114 4.50 7.26 1.18
N TRP A 115 3.25 7.69 1.04
CA TRP A 115 2.06 6.99 1.49
C TRP A 115 1.37 6.20 0.38
N ALA A 116 1.85 6.24 -0.86
CA ALA A 116 1.18 5.63 -2.02
C ALA A 116 0.75 4.16 -1.76
N GLY A 117 -0.54 3.89 -1.97
CA GLY A 117 -1.12 2.55 -1.72
C GLY A 117 -1.58 2.29 -0.28
N SER A 118 -1.29 3.20 0.66
CA SER A 118 -1.80 3.12 2.04
C SER A 118 -3.28 3.49 2.12
N LYS A 119 -4.00 2.87 3.06
CA LYS A 119 -5.42 3.12 3.35
C LYS A 119 -5.58 3.47 4.83
N PHE A 120 -6.22 4.59 5.12
CA PHE A 120 -6.52 5.04 6.49
C PHE A 120 -8.02 5.26 6.65
N THR A 121 -8.67 4.47 7.50
CA THR A 121 -10.10 4.62 7.80
C THR A 121 -10.26 5.47 9.06
N LEU A 122 -10.98 6.59 8.99
CA LEU A 122 -11.31 7.42 10.14
C LEU A 122 -12.60 6.97 10.82
N SER A 123 -12.69 7.21 12.13
CA SER A 123 -13.95 7.06 12.87
C SER A 123 -14.78 8.34 12.81
N SER A 124 -16.09 8.23 13.01
CA SER A 124 -17.03 9.36 13.00
C SER A 124 -16.74 10.45 14.06
N ALA A 125 -15.95 10.12 15.09
CA ALA A 125 -15.48 11.07 16.10
C ALA A 125 -14.39 12.02 15.60
N GLY A 126 -13.66 11.66 14.53
CA GLY A 126 -12.57 12.47 13.97
C GLY A 126 -13.01 13.76 13.27
N ASN A 127 -14.31 13.93 12.98
CA ASN A 127 -14.85 15.04 12.20
C ASN A 127 -14.84 16.42 12.93
N THR A 128 -14.45 16.47 14.20
CA THR A 128 -14.42 17.72 15.00
C THR A 128 -13.02 18.16 15.43
N VAL A 129 -11.98 17.40 15.06
CA VAL A 129 -10.61 17.65 15.53
C VAL A 129 -9.69 17.89 14.35
N ALA A 130 -9.09 19.08 14.27
CA ALA A 130 -8.18 19.49 13.18
C ALA A 130 -6.91 18.63 13.06
N THR A 131 -6.60 17.82 14.09
CA THR A 131 -5.52 16.83 14.08
C THR A 131 -5.99 15.60 14.84
N VAL A 132 -6.35 14.54 14.12
CA VAL A 132 -6.98 13.33 14.68
C VAL A 132 -5.96 12.43 15.42
N GLY A 133 -4.67 12.79 15.40
CA GLY A 133 -3.61 12.14 16.16
C GLY A 133 -2.33 12.00 15.35
N ASN A 134 -1.33 11.41 15.98
CA ASN A 134 -0.06 11.02 15.37
C ASN A 134 -0.22 9.60 14.81
N VAL A 135 -0.24 9.47 13.49
CA VAL A 135 -0.14 8.16 12.83
C VAL A 135 1.34 7.78 12.79
N SER A 136 1.80 7.07 13.82
CA SER A 136 3.09 6.38 13.75
C SER A 136 2.89 5.09 12.97
N ILE A 137 3.07 5.13 11.65
CA ILE A 137 3.40 3.89 10.94
C ILE A 137 4.80 3.52 11.37
N GLN A 138 4.88 2.65 12.38
CA GLN A 138 6.07 1.86 12.56
C GLN A 138 6.08 0.89 11.39
N THR A 139 6.77 1.27 10.32
CA THR A 139 6.89 0.46 9.12
C THR A 139 7.30 -0.94 9.55
N GLY A 140 6.39 -1.90 9.47
CA GLY A 140 6.72 -3.33 9.45
C GLY A 140 7.47 -3.73 8.17
N GLN A 141 7.96 -2.73 7.42
CA GLN A 141 8.70 -2.92 6.20
C GLN A 141 10.08 -3.47 6.54
N LEU A 142 10.35 -4.65 6.03
CA LEU A 142 11.69 -5.22 6.04
C LEU A 142 12.45 -4.58 4.87
N GLY A 143 13.45 -3.77 5.19
CA GLY A 143 14.38 -3.22 4.21
C GLY A 143 15.40 -4.28 3.82
N PHE A 144 15.46 -4.63 2.54
CA PHE A 144 16.47 -5.52 1.98
C PHE A 144 17.54 -4.69 1.26
N SER A 145 18.77 -4.74 1.77
CA SER A 145 19.95 -4.25 1.05
C SER A 145 20.73 -5.41 0.45
N LEU A 146 21.18 -5.24 -0.78
CA LEU A 146 22.09 -6.16 -1.47
C LEU A 146 23.55 -5.66 -1.47
N THR A 147 23.81 -4.48 -0.91
CA THR A 147 25.14 -3.85 -0.84
C THR A 147 25.59 -3.70 0.62
N ASP A 148 26.90 -3.78 0.85
CA ASP A 148 27.46 -3.22 2.08
C ASP A 148 27.37 -1.68 1.97
N ASN A 149 26.90 -1.02 3.03
CA ASN A 149 26.73 0.43 3.08
C ASN A 149 25.65 1.03 2.13
N ALA A 150 24.48 0.39 2.05
CA ALA A 150 23.34 0.92 1.29
C ALA A 150 22.86 2.29 1.79
N SER A 151 22.69 3.22 0.85
CA SER A 151 21.90 4.43 1.07
C SER A 151 20.40 4.10 1.00
N ALA A 152 19.53 4.99 1.49
CA ALA A 152 18.07 4.75 1.50
C ALA A 152 17.49 4.42 0.11
N SER A 153 18.11 4.92 -0.96
CA SER A 153 17.73 4.64 -2.35
C SER A 153 18.10 3.22 -2.85
N ASP A 154 19.02 2.54 -2.17
CA ASP A 154 19.49 1.19 -2.54
C ASP A 154 18.71 0.09 -1.81
N ILE A 155 17.88 0.47 -0.83
CA ILE A 155 17.08 -0.45 -0.03
C ILE A 155 15.78 -0.73 -0.78
N ILE A 156 15.49 -2.01 -0.96
CA ILE A 156 14.20 -2.44 -1.49
C ILE A 156 13.32 -2.79 -0.30
N TYR A 157 12.23 -2.04 -0.14
CA TYR A 157 11.29 -2.24 0.95
C TYR A 157 10.25 -3.29 0.59
N LEU A 158 10.06 -4.25 1.49
CA LEU A 158 8.97 -5.22 1.45
C LEU A 158 8.08 -5.01 2.67
N SER A 159 6.81 -4.68 2.44
CA SER A 159 5.78 -4.68 3.47
C SER A 159 4.97 -5.97 3.36
N ILE A 160 4.67 -6.57 4.51
CA ILE A 160 3.69 -7.65 4.62
C ILE A 160 2.68 -7.18 5.67
N ASP A 161 1.41 -7.33 5.35
CA ASP A 161 0.34 -7.01 6.28
C ASP A 161 0.36 -7.98 7.48
N ASP A 162 -0.16 -7.56 8.63
CA ASP A 162 -0.22 -8.41 9.81
C ASP A 162 -1.19 -9.57 9.58
N VAL A 163 -0.67 -10.79 9.64
CA VAL A 163 -1.42 -12.03 9.38
C VAL A 163 -1.97 -12.68 10.65
N GLN A 164 -1.92 -11.98 11.79
CA GLN A 164 -2.54 -12.45 13.02
C GLN A 164 -4.06 -12.62 12.87
N ILE A 165 -4.61 -13.61 13.59
CA ILE A 165 -6.02 -14.02 13.49
C ILE A 165 -7.00 -12.87 13.83
N ASN A 166 -6.58 -11.90 14.64
CA ASN A 166 -7.35 -10.70 15.01
C ASN A 166 -7.15 -9.51 14.04
N LYS A 167 -6.40 -9.69 12.95
CA LYS A 167 -6.05 -8.63 11.98
C LYS A 167 -6.42 -8.96 10.54
N ILE A 168 -6.81 -10.20 10.27
CA ILE A 168 -7.25 -10.66 8.94
C ILE A 168 -8.76 -10.92 8.91
N GLY A 169 -9.39 -10.73 7.75
CA GLY A 169 -10.81 -11.01 7.56
C GLY A 169 -11.74 -9.85 7.88
N ASP A 170 -11.25 -8.61 7.81
CA ASP A 170 -12.07 -7.40 7.95
C ASP A 170 -12.96 -7.21 6.71
N SER A 171 -14.09 -7.93 6.69
CA SER A 171 -15.02 -7.90 5.58
C SER A 171 -15.93 -6.68 5.65
N THR A 172 -16.00 -5.91 4.55
CA THR A 172 -16.91 -4.77 4.42
C THR A 172 -18.37 -5.16 4.28
N ASP A 173 -18.66 -6.44 4.03
CA ASP A 173 -20.03 -6.95 3.92
C ASP A 173 -20.65 -7.24 5.30
N VAL A 174 -19.85 -7.20 6.37
CA VAL A 174 -20.30 -7.35 7.76
C VAL A 174 -20.15 -6.00 8.47
N ALA A 175 -21.18 -5.59 9.20
CA ALA A 175 -21.14 -4.31 9.90
C ALA A 175 -20.19 -4.35 11.11
N GLY A 176 -19.24 -3.42 11.13
CA GLY A 176 -18.25 -3.28 12.21
C GLY A 176 -16.83 -3.47 11.72
N THR A 177 -15.88 -3.53 12.65
CA THR A 177 -14.54 -4.07 12.40
C THR A 177 -14.56 -5.54 12.77
N ASN A 178 -14.20 -6.40 11.83
CA ASN A 178 -14.36 -7.84 11.95
C ASN A 178 -13.02 -8.54 11.74
N SER A 179 -12.87 -9.73 12.30
CA SER A 179 -11.67 -10.53 12.13
C SER A 179 -11.98 -12.01 12.22
N LEU A 180 -11.04 -12.84 11.75
CA LEU A 180 -11.13 -14.29 11.89
C LEU A 180 -11.26 -14.74 13.37
N SER A 181 -10.82 -13.90 14.32
CA SER A 181 -10.98 -14.17 15.76
C SER A 181 -12.44 -14.13 16.23
N ASP A 182 -13.32 -13.43 15.52
CA ASP A 182 -14.73 -13.26 15.89
C ASP A 182 -15.63 -14.45 15.50
N ILE A 183 -15.09 -15.41 14.73
CA ILE A 183 -15.78 -16.67 14.37
C ILE A 183 -15.65 -17.72 15.49
N ARG A 184 -14.71 -17.53 16.42
CA ARG A 184 -14.47 -18.48 17.51
C ARG A 184 -15.71 -18.63 18.41
N GLY A 185 -15.89 -19.84 18.95
CA GLY A 185 -16.97 -20.14 19.90
C GLY A 185 -17.02 -19.14 21.05
N GLY A 186 -18.21 -18.62 21.38
CA GLY A 186 -18.44 -17.53 22.33
C GLY A 186 -18.62 -16.12 21.73
N ASN A 187 -18.27 -15.89 20.45
CA ASN A 187 -18.31 -14.55 19.82
C ASN A 187 -19.52 -14.29 18.91
N THR A 188 -19.68 -13.03 18.48
CA THR A 188 -20.84 -12.52 17.70
C THR A 188 -21.04 -13.22 16.35
N PHE A 189 -19.97 -13.56 15.64
CA PHE A 189 -20.02 -14.12 14.28
C PHE A 189 -19.68 -15.61 14.26
N GLN A 190 -20.05 -16.33 15.33
CA GLN A 190 -19.92 -17.78 15.38
C GLN A 190 -20.67 -18.45 14.24
N LEU A 191 -20.05 -19.48 13.66
CA LEU A 191 -20.60 -20.23 12.52
C LEU A 191 -22.00 -20.81 12.79
N SER A 192 -22.31 -21.16 14.05
CA SER A 192 -23.62 -21.68 14.45
C SER A 192 -24.71 -20.61 14.58
N ALA A 193 -24.33 -19.34 14.75
CA ALA A 193 -25.24 -18.23 14.99
C ALA A 193 -25.45 -17.37 13.72
N ASP A 194 -24.37 -17.11 12.98
CA ASP A 194 -24.40 -16.31 11.74
C ASP A 194 -23.38 -16.86 10.72
N ALA A 195 -23.79 -17.91 10.01
CA ALA A 195 -22.93 -18.59 9.05
C ALA A 195 -22.57 -17.72 7.83
N SER A 196 -23.44 -16.81 7.42
CA SER A 196 -23.20 -15.96 6.23
C SER A 196 -22.10 -14.94 6.50
N SER A 197 -22.16 -14.26 7.64
CA SER A 197 -21.12 -13.31 8.05
C SER A 197 -19.80 -14.03 8.32
N ALA A 198 -19.84 -15.21 8.96
CA ALA A 198 -18.65 -16.02 9.20
C ALA A 198 -17.95 -16.42 7.88
N ILE A 199 -18.70 -16.84 6.86
CA ILE A 199 -18.13 -17.18 5.54
C ILE A 199 -17.51 -15.95 4.89
N SER A 200 -18.17 -14.79 4.93
CA SER A 200 -17.63 -13.55 4.37
C SER A 200 -16.30 -13.13 5.04
N ILE A 201 -16.21 -13.26 6.36
CA ILE A 201 -14.95 -13.01 7.11
C ILE A 201 -13.85 -13.99 6.67
N ILE A 202 -14.18 -15.27 6.47
CA ILE A 202 -13.23 -16.29 6.00
C ILE A 202 -12.74 -15.97 4.58
N ASP A 203 -13.65 -15.63 3.66
CA ASP A 203 -13.31 -15.30 2.27
C ASP A 203 -12.40 -14.07 2.20
N GLN A 204 -12.68 -13.07 3.03
CA GLN A 204 -11.81 -11.90 3.14
C GLN A 204 -10.43 -12.28 3.72
N ALA A 205 -10.37 -13.10 4.77
CA ALA A 205 -9.10 -13.55 5.34
C ALA A 205 -8.26 -14.37 4.33
N ILE A 206 -8.91 -15.20 3.51
CA ILE A 206 -8.24 -15.93 2.40
C ILE A 206 -7.67 -14.94 1.39
N THR A 207 -8.41 -13.88 1.07
CA THR A 207 -7.99 -12.82 0.15
C THR A 207 -6.78 -12.07 0.70
N ASP A 208 -6.79 -11.67 1.98
CA ASP A 208 -5.70 -10.97 2.65
C ASP A 208 -4.39 -11.79 2.62
N VAL A 209 -4.48 -13.08 2.96
CA VAL A 209 -3.34 -14.02 2.90
C VAL A 209 -2.87 -14.24 1.46
N SER A 210 -3.80 -14.36 0.52
CA SER A 210 -3.47 -14.55 -0.89
C SER A 210 -2.75 -13.34 -1.48
N ASN A 211 -3.17 -12.13 -1.11
CA ASN A 211 -2.50 -10.89 -1.48
C ASN A 211 -1.09 -10.83 -0.89
N SER A 212 -0.93 -11.17 0.40
CA SER A 212 0.40 -11.26 1.03
C SER A 212 1.32 -12.23 0.30
N ARG A 213 0.82 -13.41 -0.09
CA ARG A 213 1.59 -14.40 -0.89
C ARG A 213 1.92 -13.89 -2.30
N ALA A 214 0.99 -13.17 -2.93
CA ALA A 214 1.22 -12.58 -4.25
C ALA A 214 2.32 -11.51 -4.20
N THR A 215 2.32 -10.63 -3.20
CA THR A 215 3.35 -9.62 -2.97
C THR A 215 4.72 -10.27 -2.76
N LEU A 216 4.80 -11.33 -1.94
CA LEU A 216 6.03 -12.08 -1.74
C LEU A 216 6.54 -12.75 -3.03
N GLY A 217 5.64 -13.37 -3.80
CA GLY A 217 6.00 -13.99 -5.08
C GLY A 217 6.47 -12.96 -6.12
N ALA A 218 5.83 -11.79 -6.16
CA ALA A 218 6.25 -10.68 -7.00
C ALA A 218 7.64 -10.19 -6.61
N PHE A 219 7.90 -9.97 -5.31
CA PHE A 219 9.21 -9.56 -4.81
C PHE A 219 10.31 -10.57 -5.19
N GLN A 220 10.05 -11.86 -5.01
CA GLN A 220 11.00 -12.92 -5.41
C GLN A 220 11.32 -12.87 -6.91
N LYS A 221 10.29 -12.79 -7.76
CA LYS A 221 10.44 -12.81 -9.22
C LYS A 221 11.06 -11.54 -9.79
N PHE A 222 10.62 -10.36 -9.34
CA PHE A 222 11.04 -9.09 -9.92
C PHE A 222 12.36 -8.59 -9.34
N THR A 223 12.60 -8.82 -8.06
CA THR A 223 13.80 -8.32 -7.39
C THR A 223 14.88 -9.39 -7.36
N LEU A 224 14.66 -10.47 -6.60
CA LEU A 224 15.72 -11.44 -6.33
C LEU A 224 16.17 -12.16 -7.61
N GLN A 225 15.22 -12.67 -8.41
CA GLN A 225 15.56 -13.40 -9.63
C GLN A 225 16.24 -12.49 -10.67
N THR A 226 15.76 -11.27 -10.87
CA THR A 226 16.35 -10.30 -11.81
C THR A 226 17.77 -9.92 -11.37
N THR A 227 17.97 -9.64 -10.08
CA THR A 227 19.29 -9.33 -9.54
C THR A 227 20.25 -10.50 -9.71
N ILE A 228 19.81 -11.73 -9.42
CA ILE A 228 20.63 -12.94 -9.62
C ILE A 228 21.06 -13.07 -11.09
N ASN A 229 20.13 -12.86 -12.03
CA ASN A 229 20.44 -12.93 -13.46
C ASN A 229 21.44 -11.84 -13.88
N ASN A 230 21.23 -10.60 -13.45
CA ASN A 230 22.13 -9.48 -13.75
C ASN A 230 23.52 -9.69 -13.16
N LEU A 231 23.60 -10.17 -11.92
CA LEU A 231 24.87 -10.47 -11.26
C LEU A 231 25.60 -11.65 -11.93
N GLY A 232 24.85 -12.65 -12.41
CA GLY A 232 25.37 -13.76 -13.21
C GLY A 232 26.04 -13.27 -14.49
N VAL A 233 25.36 -12.43 -15.28
CA VAL A 233 25.92 -11.81 -16.50
C VAL A 233 27.13 -10.95 -16.18
N THR A 234 27.08 -10.17 -15.10
CA THR A 234 28.20 -9.32 -14.67
C THR A 234 29.41 -10.17 -14.28
N LYS A 235 29.21 -11.27 -13.56
CA LYS A 235 30.25 -12.22 -13.18
C LYS A 235 30.90 -12.85 -14.41
N GLU A 236 30.12 -13.25 -15.41
CA GLU A 236 30.62 -13.80 -16.67
C GLU A 236 31.48 -12.78 -17.43
N ASN A 237 30.97 -11.55 -17.60
CA ASN A 237 31.70 -10.47 -18.26
C ASN A 237 32.99 -10.09 -17.53
N LEU A 238 32.98 -10.08 -16.19
CA LEU A 238 34.15 -9.81 -15.38
C LEU A 238 35.17 -10.94 -15.50
N SER A 239 34.74 -12.20 -15.43
CA SER A 239 35.61 -13.36 -15.61
C SER A 239 36.24 -13.39 -17.01
N ALA A 240 35.48 -13.05 -18.06
CA ALA A 240 36.00 -12.96 -19.43
C ALA A 240 37.00 -11.80 -19.59
N SER A 241 36.78 -10.69 -18.88
CA SER A 241 37.69 -9.56 -18.89
C SER A 241 38.94 -9.82 -18.05
N GLU A 242 38.82 -10.52 -16.92
CA GLU A 242 39.95 -11.02 -16.14
C GLU A 242 40.77 -12.00 -16.97
N SER A 243 40.13 -12.96 -17.65
CA SER A 243 40.80 -13.86 -18.59
C SER A 243 41.55 -13.08 -19.67
N ARG A 244 40.95 -12.06 -20.31
CA ARG A 244 41.70 -11.21 -21.28
C ARG A 244 42.90 -10.45 -20.70
N ILE A 245 42.86 -10.08 -19.42
CA ILE A 245 43.94 -9.32 -18.77
C ILE A 245 45.03 -10.26 -18.25
N ARG A 246 44.62 -11.40 -17.71
CA ARG A 246 45.48 -12.34 -16.96
C ARG A 246 46.00 -13.47 -17.84
N ASP A 247 45.16 -13.94 -18.75
CA ASP A 247 45.60 -14.77 -19.87
C ASP A 247 46.25 -13.83 -20.88
N VAL A 248 47.53 -13.55 -20.63
CA VAL A 248 48.44 -13.11 -21.68
C VAL A 248 48.30 -14.11 -22.81
N ASP A 249 48.26 -13.62 -24.05
CA ASP A 249 48.23 -14.47 -25.23
C ASP A 249 49.45 -15.41 -25.18
N MET A 250 49.23 -16.63 -24.66
CA MET A 250 50.29 -17.62 -24.40
C MET A 250 51.10 -17.87 -25.67
N ALA A 251 50.48 -17.70 -26.84
CA ALA A 251 51.16 -17.75 -28.12
C ALA A 251 52.22 -16.63 -28.26
N ALA A 252 51.88 -15.38 -27.93
CA ALA A 252 52.80 -14.25 -28.03
C ALA A 252 53.97 -14.38 -27.04
N GLU A 253 53.68 -14.73 -25.78
CA GLU A 253 54.73 -14.87 -24.76
C GLU A 253 55.64 -16.07 -25.03
N MET A 254 55.10 -17.18 -25.54
CA MET A 254 55.92 -18.33 -25.97
C MET A 254 56.78 -18.01 -27.19
N MET A 255 56.31 -17.17 -28.12
CA MET A 255 57.13 -16.67 -29.23
C MET A 255 58.27 -15.77 -28.74
N GLU A 256 57.98 -14.82 -27.85
CA GLU A 256 58.99 -13.93 -27.28
C GLU A 256 60.01 -14.73 -26.45
N PHE A 257 59.56 -15.68 -25.63
CA PHE A 257 60.41 -16.60 -24.88
C PHE A 257 61.31 -17.42 -25.80
N THR A 258 60.75 -18.03 -26.86
CA THR A 258 61.52 -18.82 -27.83
C THR A 258 62.54 -17.97 -28.58
N LYS A 259 62.15 -16.76 -29.00
CA LYS A 259 63.05 -15.77 -29.64
C LYS A 259 64.21 -15.40 -28.71
N ASN A 260 63.93 -15.14 -27.43
CA ASN A 260 64.95 -14.84 -26.44
C ASN A 260 65.87 -16.04 -26.18
N GLN A 261 65.32 -17.25 -26.14
CA GLN A 261 66.11 -18.49 -26.03
C GLN A 261 67.06 -18.66 -27.22
N ILE A 262 66.57 -18.43 -28.45
CA ILE A 262 67.39 -18.48 -29.68
C ILE A 262 68.46 -17.38 -29.66
N LEU A 263 68.14 -16.16 -29.22
CA LEU A 263 69.12 -15.08 -29.11
C LEU A 263 70.23 -15.38 -28.10
N VAL A 264 69.91 -16.02 -26.97
CA VAL A 264 70.93 -16.45 -25.98
C VAL A 264 71.82 -17.55 -26.57
N GLN A 265 71.25 -18.52 -27.27
CA GLN A 265 72.01 -19.57 -27.95
C GLN A 265 72.86 -19.02 -29.10
N ALA A 266 72.33 -18.08 -29.88
CA ALA A 266 73.05 -17.42 -30.96
C ALA A 266 74.15 -16.49 -30.41
N GLY A 267 73.89 -15.76 -29.32
CA GLY A 267 74.86 -14.89 -28.66
C GLY A 267 76.03 -15.67 -28.06
N THR A 268 75.78 -16.83 -27.46
CA THR A 268 76.83 -17.72 -26.95
C THR A 268 77.64 -18.35 -28.10
N ALA A 269 76.99 -18.78 -29.19
CA ALA A 269 77.69 -19.27 -30.39
C ALA A 269 78.50 -18.17 -31.09
N MET A 270 77.97 -16.95 -31.18
CA MET A 270 78.65 -15.77 -31.72
C MET A 270 79.83 -15.35 -30.85
N LEU A 271 79.70 -15.37 -29.52
CA LEU A 271 80.80 -15.15 -28.59
C LEU A 271 81.88 -16.23 -28.74
N ALA A 272 81.50 -17.50 -28.91
CA ALA A 272 82.46 -18.57 -29.17
C ALA A 272 83.22 -18.35 -30.48
N GLN A 273 82.53 -17.98 -31.56
CA GLN A 273 83.14 -17.67 -32.86
C GLN A 273 84.03 -16.43 -32.81
N ALA A 274 83.58 -15.37 -32.13
CA ALA A 274 84.33 -14.13 -31.95
C ALA A 274 85.58 -14.31 -31.08
N ASN A 275 85.59 -15.28 -30.14
CA ASN A 275 86.78 -15.63 -29.37
C ASN A 275 87.78 -16.50 -30.17
N GLN A 276 87.32 -17.24 -31.19
CA GLN A 276 88.20 -18.03 -32.06
C GLN A 276 88.90 -17.19 -33.15
N LEU A 277 88.23 -16.14 -33.65
CA LEU A 277 88.75 -15.22 -34.67
C LEU A 277 90.10 -14.54 -34.34
N PRO A 278 90.35 -14.04 -33.11
CA PRO A 278 91.64 -13.46 -32.73
C PRO A 278 92.78 -14.49 -32.75
N SER A 279 92.50 -15.74 -32.38
CA SER A 279 93.50 -16.81 -32.30
C SER A 279 93.97 -17.26 -33.69
N THR A 280 93.07 -17.26 -34.67
CA THR A 280 93.41 -17.55 -36.07
C THR A 280 94.15 -16.41 -36.75
N VAL A 281 93.90 -15.15 -36.38
CA VAL A 281 94.68 -14.00 -36.88
C VAL A 281 96.11 -13.99 -36.30
N LEU A 282 96.30 -14.39 -35.03
CA LEU A 282 97.65 -14.52 -34.47
C LEU A 282 98.50 -15.61 -35.17
N GLN A 283 97.87 -16.69 -35.66
CA GLN A 283 98.57 -17.71 -36.46
C GLN A 283 98.99 -17.23 -37.85
N LEU A 284 98.43 -16.10 -38.33
CA LEU A 284 98.79 -15.49 -39.62
C LEU A 284 99.80 -14.34 -39.48
N LEU A 285 100.12 -13.91 -38.25
CA LEU A 285 101.05 -12.82 -37.96
C LEU A 285 102.31 -13.24 -37.18
N GLY A 286 102.37 -14.47 -36.69
CA GLY A 286 103.56 -15.09 -36.08
C GLY A 286 104.22 -16.08 -37.03
#